data_AF-A0A6I2FPZ7-F1
#
_entry.id   AF-A0A6I2FPZ7-F1
#
_cell.length_a   1.000
_cell.length_b   1.000
_cell.length_c   1.000
_cell.angle_alpha   90.00
_cell.angle_beta   90.00
_cell.angle_gamma   90.00
#
_symmetry.space_group_name_H-M   'P 1'
#
loop_
_entity.id
_entity.type
_entity.pdbx_description
1 polymer ?
#
loop_
_entity_poly.entity_id
_entity_poly.type
_entity_poly.pdbx_seq_one_letter_code
_entity_poly.pdbx_strand_id
1 'polypeptide(L)'
;MPACGWHVPAWPAAYDTADTADKSAAEALAALTLWALSGRVFGVCEETLSPRVAPARPATYIGPTRPVPTAWTAWFGPVTCECAGSCRCAVARKRVALAGPVQSVTSVSLDGVVLDAAAYEVHNARWLVRTDGQLWPIHGKPADFEVTFMRGLPIPASALIILVDLAVEFLKARTGSGKCAIPARAQQVSRQGMDIQLIDPATLFENGLTGVESVDRWLGAVNPGQRRAPSRVYSVDGLEPIRVR
;
A
#
# COMPACT_ATOMS: atom_id res chain seq x y z
N MET A 1 -0.12 4.69 -3.21
CA MET A 1 -0.09 3.26 -3.55
C MET A 1 -1.23 3.04 -4.52
N PRO A 2 -1.08 2.32 -5.64
CA PRO A 2 -2.20 2.07 -6.54
C PRO A 2 -3.24 1.13 -5.89
N ALA A 3 -4.44 1.05 -6.47
CA ALA A 3 -5.47 0.07 -6.11
C ALA A 3 -5.14 -1.35 -6.63
N CYS A 4 -3.91 -1.83 -6.39
CA CYS A 4 -3.49 -3.15 -6.85
C CYS A 4 -4.26 -4.28 -6.15
N GLY A 5 -4.54 -5.35 -6.89
CA GLY A 5 -5.19 -6.55 -6.35
C GLY A 5 -6.69 -6.43 -6.14
N TRP A 6 -7.29 -5.25 -6.37
CA TRP A 6 -8.74 -5.06 -6.34
C TRP A 6 -9.33 -5.56 -7.65
N HIS A 7 -9.76 -6.82 -7.65
CA HIS A 7 -10.41 -7.45 -8.79
C HIS A 7 -11.71 -8.12 -8.34
N VAL A 8 -12.71 -8.12 -9.23
CA VAL A 8 -13.98 -8.80 -9.00
C VAL A 8 -13.72 -10.31 -9.14
N PRO A 9 -13.86 -11.11 -8.06
CA PRO A 9 -13.50 -12.53 -8.11
C PRO A 9 -14.45 -13.34 -9.00
N ALA A 10 -15.73 -12.98 -9.01
CA ALA A 10 -16.74 -13.57 -9.88
C ALA A 10 -17.89 -12.57 -10.08
N TRP A 11 -18.35 -12.45 -11.31
CA TRP A 11 -19.55 -11.68 -11.63
C TRP A 11 -20.80 -12.51 -11.32
N PRO A 12 -21.91 -11.90 -10.86
CA PRO A 12 -23.16 -12.63 -10.70
C PRO A 12 -23.67 -13.14 -12.05
N ALA A 13 -24.24 -14.35 -12.07
CA ALA A 13 -24.67 -15.04 -13.29
C ALA A 13 -25.62 -14.20 -14.19
N ALA A 14 -26.40 -13.30 -13.58
CA ALA A 14 -27.27 -12.36 -14.29
C ALA A 14 -26.52 -11.45 -15.30
N TYR A 15 -25.22 -11.27 -15.13
CA TYR A 15 -24.37 -10.44 -15.98
C TYR A 15 -23.38 -11.25 -16.82
N ASP A 16 -23.53 -12.58 -16.90
CA ASP A 16 -22.59 -13.42 -17.67
C ASP A 16 -22.52 -12.98 -19.14
N THR A 17 -23.65 -12.58 -19.73
CA THR A 17 -23.74 -12.11 -21.12
C THR A 17 -23.39 -10.64 -21.32
N ALA A 18 -23.09 -9.88 -20.25
CA ALA A 18 -22.70 -8.48 -20.38
C ALA A 18 -21.31 -8.34 -21.01
N ASP A 19 -21.11 -7.27 -21.76
CA ASP A 19 -19.87 -7.03 -22.51
C ASP A 19 -18.64 -6.95 -21.59
N THR A 20 -17.53 -7.50 -22.06
CA THR A 20 -16.28 -7.56 -21.29
C THR A 20 -15.62 -6.20 -21.12
N ALA A 21 -15.79 -5.27 -22.06
CA ALA A 21 -15.28 -3.90 -21.92
C ALA A 21 -16.12 -3.12 -20.90
N ASP A 22 -17.44 -3.35 -20.87
CA ASP A 22 -18.31 -2.77 -19.85
C ASP A 22 -17.99 -3.29 -18.44
N LYS A 23 -17.79 -4.61 -18.29
CA LYS A 23 -17.38 -5.24 -17.02
C LYS A 23 -16.06 -4.68 -16.50
N SER A 24 -15.03 -4.65 -17.35
CA SER A 24 -13.69 -4.17 -16.95
C SER A 24 -13.70 -2.69 -16.59
N ALA A 25 -14.46 -1.86 -17.30
CA ALA A 25 -14.62 -0.45 -16.95
C ALA A 25 -15.36 -0.26 -15.61
N ALA A 26 -16.44 -1.02 -15.38
CA ALA A 26 -17.21 -0.96 -14.14
C ALA A 26 -16.38 -1.44 -12.93
N GLU A 27 -15.62 -2.51 -13.10
CA GLU A 27 -14.68 -3.03 -12.09
C GLU A 27 -13.57 -2.02 -11.77
N ALA A 28 -12.95 -1.40 -12.77
CA ALA A 28 -11.91 -0.39 -12.54
C ALA A 28 -12.43 0.83 -11.76
N LEU A 29 -13.65 1.28 -12.08
CA LEU A 29 -14.32 2.37 -11.36
C LEU A 29 -14.69 1.98 -9.92
N ALA A 30 -15.22 0.77 -9.73
CA ALA A 30 -15.53 0.22 -8.41
C ALA A 30 -14.28 0.11 -7.53
N ALA A 31 -13.21 -0.48 -8.08
CA ALA A 31 -11.94 -0.66 -7.40
C ALA A 31 -11.34 0.67 -6.97
N LEU A 32 -11.27 1.65 -7.87
CA LEU A 32 -10.74 2.98 -7.57
C LEU A 32 -11.57 3.70 -6.49
N THR A 33 -12.90 3.65 -6.61
CA THR A 33 -13.82 4.32 -5.68
C THR A 33 -13.72 3.70 -4.29
N LEU A 34 -13.83 2.38 -4.19
CA LEU A 34 -13.80 1.66 -2.91
C LEU A 34 -12.42 1.78 -2.24
N TRP A 35 -11.34 1.72 -3.02
CA TRP A 35 -9.98 1.97 -2.52
C TRP A 35 -9.81 3.40 -1.99
N ALA A 36 -10.33 4.40 -2.68
CA ALA A 36 -10.24 5.79 -2.24
C ALA A 36 -11.05 6.03 -0.95
N LEU A 37 -12.28 5.53 -0.90
CA LEU A 37 -13.19 5.71 0.23
C LEU A 37 -12.80 4.89 1.47
N SER A 38 -12.12 3.74 1.29
CA SER A 38 -11.52 2.97 2.40
C SER A 38 -10.23 3.59 2.96
N GLY A 39 -9.88 4.80 2.54
CA GLY A 39 -8.71 5.53 3.03
C GLY A 39 -7.38 5.10 2.42
N ARG A 40 -7.42 4.41 1.27
CA ARG A 40 -6.24 4.04 0.47
C ARG A 40 -5.27 3.11 1.21
N VAL A 41 -5.82 2.26 2.09
CA VAL A 41 -5.03 1.40 3.00
C VAL A 41 -4.81 -0.01 2.43
N PHE A 42 -5.79 -0.57 1.74
CA PHE A 42 -5.74 -1.94 1.22
C PHE A 42 -5.26 -1.99 -0.22
N GLY A 43 -4.65 -3.12 -0.58
CA GLY A 43 -4.11 -3.40 -1.89
C GLY A 43 -2.67 -3.86 -1.76
N VAL A 44 -2.35 -4.95 -2.46
CA VAL A 44 -1.01 -5.54 -2.48
C VAL A 44 -0.46 -5.40 -3.89
N CYS A 45 0.67 -4.71 -4.02
CA CYS A 45 1.37 -4.51 -5.29
C CYS A 45 2.71 -5.24 -5.22
N GLU A 46 3.06 -5.93 -6.29
CA GLU A 46 4.44 -6.36 -6.49
C GLU A 46 5.31 -5.13 -6.78
N GLU A 47 6.44 -5.03 -6.08
CA GLU A 47 7.41 -3.97 -6.29
C GLU A 47 8.80 -4.56 -6.30
N THR A 48 9.59 -4.13 -7.28
CA THR A 48 11.00 -4.44 -7.36
C THR A 48 11.80 -3.17 -7.15
N LEU A 49 12.69 -3.17 -6.17
CA LEU A 49 13.56 -2.04 -5.89
C LEU A 49 14.97 -2.49 -5.58
N SER A 50 15.94 -1.63 -5.89
CA SER A 50 17.31 -1.75 -5.37
C SER A 50 17.45 -0.92 -4.10
N PRO A 51 17.54 -1.55 -2.91
CA PRO A 51 17.63 -0.81 -1.67
C PRO A 51 18.90 0.04 -1.64
N ARG A 52 18.74 1.36 -1.54
CA ARG A 52 19.88 2.24 -1.28
C ARG A 52 20.11 2.26 0.21
N VAL A 53 21.31 1.87 0.65
CA VAL A 53 21.72 2.14 2.02
C VAL A 53 21.88 3.65 2.15
N ALA A 54 21.01 4.29 2.95
CA ALA A 54 21.18 5.70 3.27
C ALA A 54 22.61 5.91 3.80
N PRO A 55 23.34 6.94 3.32
CA PRO A 55 24.69 7.20 3.81
C PRO A 55 24.63 7.27 5.33
N ALA A 56 25.59 6.65 6.04
CA ALA A 56 25.56 6.77 7.49
C ALA A 56 25.62 8.26 7.81
N ARG A 57 24.66 8.72 8.62
CA ARG A 57 24.74 10.06 9.16
C ARG A 57 26.02 10.10 10.00
N PRO A 58 26.90 11.10 9.81
CA PRO A 58 28.02 11.27 10.72
C PRO A 58 27.46 11.32 12.14
N ALA A 59 28.08 10.59 13.05
CA ALA A 59 27.68 10.63 14.45
C ALA A 59 27.71 12.10 14.90
N THR A 60 26.59 12.59 15.44
CA THR A 60 26.55 13.91 16.11
C THR A 60 27.32 13.91 17.43
N TYR A 61 27.77 12.74 17.88
CA TYR A 61 28.64 12.58 19.03
C TYR A 61 30.08 12.95 18.67
N ILE A 62 30.48 14.17 19.06
CA ILE A 62 31.88 14.62 19.07
C ILE A 62 32.42 14.37 20.48
N GLY A 63 32.72 13.12 20.80
CA GLY A 63 33.41 12.75 22.03
C GLY A 63 34.87 12.40 21.76
N PRO A 64 35.73 12.37 22.79
CA PRO A 64 37.13 11.99 22.63
C PRO A 64 37.20 10.61 21.97
N THR A 65 38.04 10.49 20.95
CA THR A 65 38.29 9.29 20.15
C THR A 65 38.91 8.18 21.01
N ARG A 66 38.13 7.60 21.91
CA ARG A 66 38.52 6.39 22.62
C ARG A 66 38.16 5.20 21.72
N PRO A 67 39.04 4.19 21.61
CA PRO A 67 38.73 2.97 20.89
C PRO A 67 37.45 2.39 21.47
N VAL A 68 36.43 2.24 20.62
CA VAL A 68 35.14 1.67 21.00
C VAL A 68 35.42 0.23 21.47
N PRO A 69 35.00 -0.18 22.67
CA PRO A 69 35.20 -1.55 23.12
C PRO A 69 34.59 -2.53 22.11
N THR A 70 35.35 -3.58 21.78
CA THR A 70 35.02 -4.64 20.80
C THR A 70 33.67 -5.34 21.03
N ALA A 71 33.02 -5.10 22.16
CA ALA A 71 31.66 -5.57 22.46
C ALA A 71 30.57 -4.87 21.63
N TRP A 72 30.75 -3.61 21.21
CA TRP A 72 29.76 -2.89 20.40
C TRP A 72 29.82 -3.24 18.91
N THR A 73 31.00 -3.63 18.39
CA THR A 73 31.16 -4.12 17.01
C THR A 73 30.44 -5.45 16.74
N ALA A 74 30.12 -6.22 17.78
CA ALA A 74 29.41 -7.49 17.65
C ALA A 74 27.94 -7.33 17.20
N TRP A 75 27.31 -6.17 17.46
CA TRP A 75 25.91 -5.92 17.11
C TRP A 75 25.75 -5.14 15.80
N PHE A 76 26.69 -4.25 15.48
CA PHE A 76 26.62 -3.39 14.29
C PHE A 76 27.35 -3.94 13.06
N GLY A 77 28.18 -4.98 13.20
CA GLY A 77 29.01 -5.51 12.11
C GLY A 77 30.26 -4.66 11.85
N PRO A 78 31.18 -5.10 10.97
CA PRO A 78 32.36 -4.33 10.59
C PRO A 78 31.94 -2.98 9.97
N VAL A 79 32.50 -1.91 10.51
CA VAL A 79 32.37 -0.56 9.96
C VAL A 79 33.45 -0.40 8.88
N THR A 80 33.06 -0.43 7.61
CA THR A 80 33.95 -0.04 6.51
C THR A 80 33.80 1.46 6.27
N CYS A 81 34.86 2.22 6.55
CA CYS A 81 34.94 3.63 6.18
C CYS A 81 35.86 3.76 4.96
N GLU A 82 35.29 4.04 3.79
CA GLU A 82 36.08 4.53 2.65
C GLU A 82 36.23 6.04 2.78
N CYS A 83 37.48 6.50 2.83
CA CYS A 83 37.82 7.91 2.89
C CYS A 83 38.50 8.32 1.57
N ALA A 84 37.69 8.74 0.60
CA ALA A 84 38.14 9.45 -0.59
C ALA A 84 37.53 10.86 -0.58
N GLY A 85 38.20 11.81 0.08
CA GLY A 85 37.81 13.23 0.14
C GLY A 85 36.68 13.60 1.11
N SER A 86 35.76 12.67 1.41
CA SER A 86 34.82 12.77 2.54
C SER A 86 34.69 11.39 3.18
N CYS A 87 34.94 11.25 4.49
CA CYS A 87 34.78 9.96 5.15
C CYS A 87 33.29 9.63 5.23
N ARG A 88 32.84 8.75 4.33
CA ARG A 88 31.50 8.17 4.37
C ARG A 88 31.65 6.80 5.00
N CYS A 89 31.55 6.75 6.32
CA CYS A 89 31.40 5.46 6.97
C CYS A 89 30.05 4.90 6.55
N ALA A 90 30.03 3.67 6.06
CA ALA A 90 28.80 2.99 5.81
C ALA A 90 28.96 1.60 6.44
N VAL A 91 28.03 1.28 7.34
CA VAL A 91 28.12 0.08 8.16
C VAL A 91 27.44 -1.02 7.35
N ALA A 92 28.14 -2.12 7.06
CA ALA A 92 27.51 -3.33 6.54
C ALA A 92 26.41 -3.73 7.52
N ARG A 93 25.15 -3.80 7.06
CA ARG A 93 24.01 -3.96 7.97
C ARG A 93 23.45 -5.36 7.90
N LYS A 94 23.11 -5.91 9.07
CA LYS A 94 22.25 -7.10 9.16
C LYS A 94 20.83 -6.84 8.64
N ARG A 95 20.40 -5.58 8.59
CA ARG A 95 19.03 -5.19 8.18
C ARG A 95 19.01 -4.04 7.18
N VAL A 96 18.12 -4.13 6.19
CA VAL A 96 17.80 -3.05 5.24
C VAL A 96 16.32 -2.70 5.30
N ALA A 97 15.98 -1.43 5.13
CA ALA A 97 14.59 -0.99 5.13
C ALA A 97 14.01 -1.12 3.72
N LEU A 98 12.88 -1.82 3.61
CA LEU A 98 12.03 -1.83 2.42
C LEU A 98 10.93 -0.77 2.54
N ALA A 99 10.38 -0.35 1.41
CA ALA A 99 9.18 0.46 1.39
C ALA A 99 8.02 -0.36 1.99
N GLY A 100 7.58 -0.03 3.21
CA GLY A 100 6.56 -0.79 3.93
C GLY A 100 5.11 -0.42 3.56
N PRO A 101 4.11 -1.20 4.02
CA PRO A 101 4.25 -2.50 4.68
C PRO A 101 4.60 -3.62 3.70
N VAL A 102 5.53 -4.50 4.08
CA VAL A 102 5.91 -5.70 3.32
C VAL A 102 4.99 -6.85 3.72
N GLN A 103 4.30 -7.44 2.75
CA GLN A 103 3.39 -8.58 2.94
C GLN A 103 4.16 -9.90 2.77
N SER A 104 4.95 -10.03 1.72
CA SER A 104 5.86 -11.16 1.50
C SER A 104 7.04 -10.71 0.63
N VAL A 105 8.14 -11.45 0.65
CA VAL A 105 9.29 -11.26 -0.26
C VAL A 105 9.25 -12.39 -1.28
N THR A 106 9.27 -12.02 -2.55
CA THR A 106 9.24 -12.96 -3.68
C THR A 106 10.65 -13.46 -3.98
N SER A 107 11.60 -12.54 -4.09
CA SER A 107 13.00 -12.87 -4.35
C SER A 107 13.93 -11.75 -3.88
N VAL A 108 15.13 -12.16 -3.49
CA VAL A 108 16.26 -11.26 -3.23
C VAL A 108 17.40 -11.72 -4.12
N SER A 109 17.95 -10.83 -4.93
CA SER A 109 19.13 -11.11 -5.76
C SER A 109 20.28 -10.18 -5.40
N LEU A 110 21.48 -10.75 -5.35
CA LEU A 110 22.75 -10.04 -5.21
C LEU A 110 23.62 -10.38 -6.42
N ASP A 111 24.08 -9.36 -7.14
CA ASP A 111 24.89 -9.49 -8.35
C ASP A 111 24.30 -10.47 -9.39
N GLY A 112 22.97 -10.46 -9.52
CA GLY A 112 22.21 -11.36 -10.41
C GLY A 112 22.01 -12.79 -9.87
N VAL A 113 22.55 -13.13 -8.70
CA VAL A 113 22.35 -14.42 -8.04
C VAL A 113 21.21 -14.33 -7.04
N VAL A 114 20.20 -15.18 -7.19
CA VAL A 114 19.07 -15.27 -6.24
C VAL A 114 19.55 -15.94 -4.96
N LEU A 115 19.29 -15.28 -3.82
CA LEU A 115 19.57 -15.83 -2.49
C LEU A 115 18.48 -16.81 -2.09
N ASP A 116 18.87 -17.84 -1.34
CA ASP A 116 17.93 -18.75 -0.67
C ASP A 116 17.01 -17.96 0.27
N ALA A 117 15.71 -18.27 0.24
CA ALA A 117 14.71 -17.67 1.12
C ALA A 117 14.99 -17.94 2.61
N ALA A 118 15.73 -19.00 2.95
CA ALA A 118 16.15 -19.28 4.32
C ALA A 118 17.26 -18.33 4.84
N ALA A 119 17.93 -17.60 3.94
CA ALA A 119 19.03 -16.70 4.28
C ALA A 119 18.58 -15.32 4.81
N TYR A 120 17.28 -15.03 4.74
CA TYR A 120 16.73 -13.76 5.17
C TYR A 120 15.29 -13.85 5.71
N GLU A 121 14.91 -12.90 6.54
CA GLU A 121 13.57 -12.78 7.12
C GLU A 121 13.08 -11.33 7.12
N VAL A 122 11.76 -11.14 7.13
CA VAL A 122 11.14 -9.81 7.22
C VAL A 122 10.68 -9.54 8.64
N HIS A 123 11.27 -8.54 9.29
CA HIS A 123 10.88 -8.10 10.63
C HIS A 123 10.01 -6.83 10.56
N ASN A 124 8.95 -6.79 11.38
CA ASN A 124 8.05 -5.64 11.54
C ASN A 124 7.49 -5.09 10.21
N ALA A 125 7.24 -5.98 9.23
CA ALA A 125 6.72 -5.65 7.90
C ALA A 125 7.50 -4.52 7.18
N ARG A 126 8.81 -4.40 7.44
CA ARG A 126 9.65 -3.33 6.88
C ARG A 126 11.11 -3.71 6.73
N TRP A 127 11.67 -4.45 7.68
CA TRP A 127 13.10 -4.70 7.74
C TRP A 127 13.41 -6.06 7.14
N LEU A 128 14.15 -6.08 6.04
CA LEU A 128 14.73 -7.31 5.50
C LEU A 128 16.03 -7.59 6.24
N VAL A 129 16.09 -8.68 6.98
CA VAL A 129 17.18 -9.05 7.89
C VAL A 129 17.86 -10.31 7.38
N ARG A 130 19.20 -10.36 7.30
CA ARG A 130 19.91 -11.61 7.02
C ARG A 130 20.00 -12.49 8.26
N THR A 131 19.77 -13.78 8.08
CA THR A 131 19.79 -14.81 9.14
C THR A 131 20.98 -15.77 9.02
N ASP A 132 21.65 -15.79 7.87
CA ASP A 132 22.80 -16.67 7.57
C ASP A 132 24.16 -16.15 8.06
N GLY A 133 24.16 -15.13 8.92
CA GLY A 133 25.37 -14.55 9.53
C GLY A 133 26.14 -13.58 8.64
N GLN A 134 25.73 -13.42 7.39
CA GLN A 134 26.31 -12.48 6.44
C GLN A 134 25.63 -11.11 6.51
N LEU A 135 26.12 -10.13 5.73
CA LEU A 135 25.63 -8.75 5.74
C LEU A 135 25.07 -8.34 4.39
N TRP A 136 24.19 -7.33 4.37
CA TRP A 136 23.74 -6.71 3.12
C TRP A 136 24.85 -5.81 2.56
N PRO A 137 25.02 -5.79 1.22
CA PRO A 137 26.01 -4.92 0.59
C PRO A 137 25.67 -3.44 0.84
N ILE A 138 26.72 -2.65 0.95
CA ILE A 138 26.65 -1.22 1.26
C ILE A 138 26.56 -0.38 -0.01
N HIS A 139 27.19 -0.90 -1.06
CA HIS A 139 27.32 -0.28 -2.36
C HIS A 139 26.96 -1.31 -3.41
N GLY A 140 26.07 -0.91 -4.29
CA GLY A 140 25.78 -1.60 -5.53
C GLY A 140 25.40 -0.53 -6.53
N LYS A 141 25.84 -0.68 -7.78
CA LYS A 141 25.13 -0.04 -8.89
C LYS A 141 23.66 -0.50 -8.79
N PRO A 142 22.69 0.31 -9.27
CA PRO A 142 21.36 -0.22 -9.54
C PRO A 142 21.51 -1.54 -10.33
N ALA A 143 20.85 -2.62 -9.87
CA ALA A 143 20.97 -4.02 -10.31
C ALA A 143 21.90 -4.97 -9.52
N ASP A 144 22.81 -4.48 -8.67
CA ASP A 144 23.69 -5.38 -7.86
C ASP A 144 22.98 -5.90 -6.60
N PHE A 145 21.93 -5.22 -6.16
CA PHE A 145 21.06 -5.67 -5.09
C PHE A 145 19.62 -5.33 -5.47
N GLU A 146 18.80 -6.35 -5.68
CA GLU A 146 17.42 -6.21 -6.08
C GLU A 146 16.53 -7.06 -5.18
N VAL A 147 15.42 -6.45 -4.76
CA VAL A 147 14.42 -7.09 -3.90
C VAL A 147 13.08 -6.96 -4.58
N THR A 148 12.48 -8.10 -4.92
CA THR A 148 11.11 -8.20 -5.40
C THR A 148 10.24 -8.68 -4.26
N PHE A 149 9.21 -7.91 -3.93
CA PHE A 149 8.36 -8.18 -2.78
C PHE A 149 6.95 -7.66 -3.00
N MET A 150 6.02 -8.25 -2.27
CA MET A 150 4.64 -7.82 -2.22
C MET A 150 4.50 -6.74 -1.15
N ARG A 151 4.20 -5.53 -1.57
CA ARG A 151 3.97 -4.39 -0.68
C ARG A 151 2.47 -4.18 -0.51
N GLY A 152 2.01 -4.00 0.72
CA GLY A 152 0.64 -3.57 1.01
C GLY A 152 -0.04 -4.30 2.14
N LEU A 153 -1.32 -4.01 2.32
CA LEU A 153 -2.19 -4.74 3.24
C LEU A 153 -3.17 -5.58 2.41
N PRO A 154 -3.34 -6.88 2.69
CA PRO A 154 -4.26 -7.72 1.95
C PRO A 154 -5.68 -7.17 2.03
N ILE A 155 -6.41 -7.30 0.93
CA ILE A 155 -7.81 -6.89 0.83
C ILE A 155 -8.63 -7.90 1.64
N PRO A 156 -9.44 -7.47 2.63
CA PRO A 156 -10.27 -8.39 3.39
C PRO A 156 -11.35 -8.99 2.49
N ALA A 157 -11.74 -10.25 2.73
CA ALA A 157 -12.76 -10.94 1.93
C ALA A 157 -14.08 -10.15 1.84
N SER A 158 -14.46 -9.46 2.92
CA SER A 158 -15.63 -8.57 2.94
C SER A 158 -15.54 -7.47 1.88
N ALA A 159 -14.36 -6.90 1.65
CA ALA A 159 -14.19 -5.83 0.66
C ALA A 159 -14.40 -6.35 -0.77
N LEU A 160 -14.05 -7.60 -1.05
CA LEU A 160 -14.27 -8.20 -2.37
C LEU A 160 -15.76 -8.43 -2.66
N ILE A 161 -16.54 -8.80 -1.64
CA ILE A 161 -18.01 -8.91 -1.76
C ILE A 161 -18.60 -7.53 -2.07
N ILE A 162 -18.20 -6.50 -1.31
CA ILE A 162 -18.67 -5.13 -1.51
C ILE A 162 -18.20 -4.54 -2.85
N LEU A 163 -17.02 -4.94 -3.32
CA LEU A 163 -16.52 -4.57 -4.65
C LEU A 163 -17.45 -5.11 -5.75
N VAL A 164 -17.92 -6.35 -5.63
CA VAL A 164 -18.87 -6.96 -6.58
C VAL A 164 -20.17 -6.13 -6.62
N ASP A 165 -20.73 -5.83 -5.45
CA ASP A 165 -21.96 -5.02 -5.34
C ASP A 165 -21.80 -3.68 -6.07
N LEU A 166 -20.70 -2.96 -5.78
CA LEU A 166 -20.43 -1.67 -6.40
C LEU A 166 -20.16 -1.77 -7.91
N ALA A 167 -19.42 -2.79 -8.36
CA ALA A 167 -19.13 -3.02 -9.77
C ALA A 167 -20.40 -3.32 -10.57
N VAL A 168 -21.33 -4.09 -9.99
CA VAL A 168 -22.65 -4.34 -10.60
C VAL A 168 -23.43 -3.04 -10.77
N GLU A 169 -23.45 -2.16 -9.77
CA GLU A 169 -24.15 -0.89 -9.90
C GLU A 169 -23.51 0.04 -10.94
N PHE A 170 -22.17 0.07 -11.04
CA PHE A 170 -21.50 0.78 -12.13
C PHE A 170 -21.80 0.20 -13.51
N LEU A 171 -21.91 -1.13 -13.62
CA LEU A 171 -22.27 -1.80 -14.87
C LEU A 171 -23.70 -1.44 -15.28
N LYS A 172 -24.66 -1.45 -14.35
CA LYS A 172 -26.04 -1.00 -14.59
C LYS A 172 -26.10 0.46 -15.03
N ALA A 173 -25.35 1.33 -14.36
CA ALA A 173 -25.28 2.74 -14.72
C ALA A 173 -24.75 2.95 -16.15
N ARG A 174 -23.75 2.16 -16.56
CA ARG A 174 -23.13 2.26 -17.88
C ARG A 174 -24.01 1.69 -18.99
N THR A 175 -24.71 0.59 -18.74
CA THR A 175 -25.53 -0.11 -19.74
C THR A 175 -26.99 0.35 -19.76
N GLY A 176 -27.40 1.16 -18.78
CA GLY A 176 -28.81 1.54 -18.59
C GLY A 176 -29.72 0.37 -18.19
N SER A 177 -29.14 -0.75 -17.72
CA SER A 177 -29.90 -1.96 -17.40
C SER A 177 -30.52 -1.88 -16.01
N GLY A 178 -31.85 -2.06 -15.92
CA GLY A 178 -32.56 -2.24 -14.65
C GLY A 178 -32.58 -1.00 -13.74
N LYS A 179 -32.86 -1.23 -12.45
CA LYS A 179 -32.81 -0.18 -11.41
C LYS A 179 -31.38 -0.08 -10.87
N CYS A 180 -30.72 1.03 -11.15
CA CYS A 180 -29.40 1.39 -10.61
C CYS A 180 -29.59 2.06 -9.24
N ALA A 181 -28.88 1.58 -8.22
CA ALA A 181 -28.89 2.14 -6.88
C ALA A 181 -28.01 3.40 -6.77
N ILE A 182 -27.00 3.55 -7.64
CA ILE A 182 -26.19 4.77 -7.69
C ILE A 182 -27.11 5.92 -8.12
N PRO A 183 -27.23 6.98 -7.30
CA PRO A 183 -28.12 8.08 -7.63
C PRO A 183 -27.56 8.85 -8.84
N ALA A 184 -28.23 8.72 -9.99
CA ALA A 184 -28.16 9.75 -11.02
C ALA A 184 -28.69 11.06 -10.41
N ARG A 185 -28.19 12.24 -10.82
CA ARG A 185 -28.72 13.53 -10.37
C ARG A 185 -30.20 13.66 -10.76
N ALA A 186 -31.10 13.10 -9.94
CA ALA A 186 -32.53 13.13 -10.12
C ALA A 186 -33.07 14.31 -9.34
N GLN A 187 -33.32 15.41 -10.03
CA GLN A 187 -34.17 16.47 -9.50
C GLN A 187 -35.59 15.91 -9.39
N GLN A 188 -35.97 15.51 -8.18
CA GLN A 188 -37.33 15.33 -7.67
C GLN A 188 -38.34 14.61 -8.59
N VAL A 189 -38.65 13.35 -8.31
CA VAL A 189 -39.83 12.65 -8.88
C VAL A 189 -40.90 12.55 -7.80
N SER A 190 -41.89 13.45 -7.84
CA SER A 190 -43.10 13.33 -7.02
C SER A 190 -44.06 12.34 -7.68
N ARG A 191 -44.45 11.28 -6.97
CA ARG A 191 -45.59 10.42 -7.35
C ARG A 191 -46.45 10.14 -6.13
N GLN A 192 -47.75 10.40 -6.27
CA GLN A 192 -48.83 9.90 -5.41
C GLN A 192 -48.77 10.32 -3.93
N GLY A 193 -48.36 11.55 -3.63
CA GLY A 193 -48.56 12.13 -2.28
C GLY A 193 -47.74 11.48 -1.17
N MET A 194 -46.72 10.68 -1.49
CA MET A 194 -45.66 10.30 -0.56
C MET A 194 -44.43 11.15 -0.89
N ASP A 195 -44.09 12.09 -0.01
CA ASP A 195 -42.81 12.79 -0.05
C ASP A 195 -41.72 11.81 0.38
N ILE A 196 -41.17 11.07 -0.59
CA ILE A 196 -39.86 10.45 -0.39
C ILE A 196 -38.87 11.61 -0.47
N GLN A 197 -38.38 12.06 0.70
CA GLN A 197 -37.22 12.94 0.72
C GLN A 197 -36.01 12.17 0.20
N LEU A 198 -35.78 12.26 -1.11
CA LEU A 198 -34.53 11.87 -1.71
C LEU A 198 -33.45 12.77 -1.12
N ILE A 199 -32.53 12.17 -0.37
CA ILE A 199 -31.29 12.83 0.03
C ILE A 199 -30.60 13.30 -1.25
N ASP A 200 -30.23 14.59 -1.29
CA ASP A 200 -29.54 15.16 -2.44
C ASP A 200 -28.27 14.35 -2.72
N PRO A 201 -28.10 13.78 -3.93
CA PRO A 201 -26.91 13.03 -4.30
C PRO A 201 -25.61 13.80 -4.03
N ALA A 202 -25.61 15.14 -4.13
CA ALA A 202 -24.44 15.95 -3.80
C ALA A 202 -24.00 15.75 -2.34
N THR A 203 -24.95 15.71 -1.40
CA THR A 203 -24.66 15.52 0.03
C THR A 203 -24.12 14.12 0.33
N LEU A 204 -24.54 13.09 -0.41
CA LEU A 204 -23.98 11.74 -0.28
C LEU A 204 -22.49 11.74 -0.67
N PHE A 205 -22.16 12.32 -1.82
CA PHE A 205 -20.78 12.36 -2.30
C PHE A 205 -19.87 13.23 -1.44
N GLU A 206 -20.38 14.36 -0.91
CA GLU A 206 -19.65 15.21 0.04
C GLU A 206 -19.27 14.45 1.33
N ASN A 207 -20.18 13.59 1.79
CA ASN A 207 -19.98 12.73 2.96
C ASN A 207 -19.22 11.43 2.64
N GLY A 208 -18.69 11.27 1.41
CA GLY A 208 -17.94 10.08 1.01
C GLY A 208 -18.80 8.81 0.90
N LEU A 209 -20.11 8.96 0.68
CA LEU A 209 -21.04 7.87 0.45
C LEU A 209 -21.25 7.63 -1.04
N THR A 210 -21.58 6.39 -1.38
CA THR A 210 -21.82 5.93 -2.75
C THR A 210 -23.31 5.91 -3.11
N GLY A 211 -24.19 5.85 -2.10
CA GLY A 211 -25.63 5.63 -2.28
C GLY A 211 -26.01 4.14 -2.34
N VAL A 212 -25.03 3.23 -2.28
CA VAL A 212 -25.26 1.78 -2.20
C VAL A 212 -25.14 1.35 -0.74
N GLU A 213 -26.25 0.93 -0.12
CA GLU A 213 -26.31 0.68 1.33
C GLU A 213 -25.25 -0.31 1.84
N SER A 214 -25.02 -1.42 1.12
CA SER A 214 -24.01 -2.42 1.53
C SER A 214 -22.60 -1.83 1.54
N VAL A 215 -22.28 -1.02 0.53
CA VAL A 215 -21.00 -0.31 0.40
C VAL A 215 -20.85 0.73 1.50
N ASP A 216 -21.87 1.56 1.69
CA ASP A 216 -21.84 2.66 2.67
C ASP A 216 -21.76 2.14 4.11
N ARG A 217 -22.47 1.05 4.43
CA ARG A 217 -22.36 0.39 5.74
C ARG A 217 -20.96 -0.19 5.97
N TRP A 218 -20.37 -0.83 4.95
CA TRP A 218 -19.01 -1.37 5.06
C TRP A 218 -17.97 -0.25 5.22
N LEU A 219 -18.11 0.84 4.45
CA LEU A 219 -17.25 2.02 4.58
C LEU A 219 -17.35 2.66 5.96
N GLY A 220 -18.55 2.74 6.55
CA GLY A 220 -18.74 3.21 7.91
C GLY A 220 -18.03 2.35 8.97
N ALA A 221 -17.90 1.04 8.74
CA ALA A 221 -17.18 0.14 9.63
C ALA A 221 -15.65 0.24 9.47
N VAL A 222 -15.16 0.38 8.23
CA VAL A 222 -13.73 0.29 7.92
C VAL A 222 -13.03 1.66 7.93
N ASN A 223 -13.75 2.74 7.62
CA ASN A 223 -13.24 4.11 7.62
C ASN A 223 -14.25 5.09 8.25
N PRO A 224 -14.61 4.92 9.54
CA PRO A 224 -15.59 5.77 10.21
C PRO A 224 -15.21 7.26 10.23
N GLY A 225 -13.90 7.57 10.22
CA GLY A 225 -13.39 8.94 10.18
C GLY A 225 -13.21 9.52 8.78
N GLN A 226 -13.68 8.83 7.73
CA GLN A 226 -13.60 9.27 6.32
C GLN A 226 -12.20 9.76 5.91
N ARG A 227 -11.17 9.06 6.39
CA ARG A 227 -9.78 9.41 6.10
C ARG A 227 -9.57 9.35 4.59
N ARG A 228 -9.11 10.45 3.99
CA ARG A 228 -8.82 10.54 2.54
C ARG A 228 -7.39 10.12 2.19
N ALA A 229 -6.53 9.99 3.20
CA ALA A 229 -5.14 9.61 3.04
C ALA A 229 -4.65 8.83 4.27
N PRO A 230 -3.62 7.97 4.10
CA PRO A 230 -2.98 7.30 5.23
C PRO A 230 -2.31 8.30 6.17
N SER A 231 -2.30 7.98 7.47
CA SER A 231 -1.64 8.79 8.50
C SER A 231 -0.12 8.88 8.25
N ARG A 232 0.44 10.08 8.47
CA ARG A 232 1.88 10.36 8.33
C ARG A 232 2.33 11.17 9.54
N VAL A 233 3.50 10.85 10.09
CA VAL A 233 4.19 11.69 11.06
C VAL A 233 5.31 12.42 10.36
N TYR A 234 5.29 13.73 10.52
CA TYR A 234 6.37 14.60 10.09
C TYR A 234 7.25 14.84 11.30
N SER A 235 8.54 14.57 11.17
CA SER A 235 9.50 15.02 12.17
C SER A 235 9.83 16.47 11.87
N VAL A 236 9.88 17.33 12.90
CA VAL A 236 10.31 18.72 12.75
C VAL A 236 11.77 18.78 12.28
N ASP A 237 12.58 17.79 12.66
CA ASP A 237 14.01 17.70 12.35
C ASP A 237 14.32 16.86 11.09
N GLY A 238 13.31 16.30 10.42
CA GLY A 238 13.48 15.36 9.32
C GLY A 238 12.66 15.74 8.10
N LEU A 239 13.30 15.89 6.94
CA LEU A 239 12.64 16.17 5.66
C LEU A 239 11.76 15.02 5.15
N GLU A 240 11.90 13.82 5.71
CA GLU A 240 11.12 12.65 5.30
C GLU A 240 10.06 12.29 6.35
N PRO A 241 8.77 12.27 5.97
CA PRO A 241 7.70 11.83 6.85
C PRO A 241 7.80 10.33 7.12
N ILE A 242 7.81 9.98 8.40
CA ILE A 242 7.73 8.61 8.88
C ILE A 242 6.26 8.20 8.87
N ARG A 243 5.92 7.12 8.16
CA ARG A 243 4.57 6.56 8.24
C ARG A 243 4.41 5.91 9.62
N VAL A 244 3.44 6.38 10.41
CA VAL A 244 3.06 5.75 11.68
C VAL A 244 2.00 4.70 11.41
N ARG A 245 2.18 3.54 12.03
CA ARG A 245 1.21 2.46 12.08
C ARG A 245 0.82 2.28 13.53
#